data_AF-A0A1Q9BTF6-F1
#
_entry.id   AF-A0A1Q9BTF6-F1
#
_cell.length_a   1.000
_cell.length_b   1.000
_cell.length_c   1.000
_cell.angle_alpha   90.00
_cell.angle_beta   90.00
_cell.angle_gamma   90.00
#
_symmetry.space_group_name_H-M   'P 1'
#
loop_
_entity.id
_entity.type
_entity.pdbx_description
1 polymer ?
#
loop_
_entity_poly.entity_id
_entity_poly.type
_entity_poly.pdbx_seq_one_letter_code
_entity_poly.pdbx_strand_id
1 'polypeptide(L)'
;MGESTYWCQGDFIAPKGYSDYISAFACTGGIGCHEQRQKFEEKGEIDQAVADRLAEAFAELIHLKIRSSEKAGFRMLTRPDEKLSLEDMLKVKYQGIRPAPGYPSQPDHREKKTLWDLLEVDRLTDEKLSLTESYMMMPSASVSALVFAHPEAKYFSVGQVNVDQVQSYSERRGEAGVEGTERWLGSTVLGYEKQCLHSVPSFNYSRERRPVPRKRFSTMKLFKPSTPEQQIESLRSQKCEVECTAEHVQPKSGCKLVDPCRVE
;
A
#
# COMPACT_ATOMS: atom_id res chain seq x y z
N MET A 1 8.52 12.29 28.01
CA MET A 1 9.46 12.73 26.95
C MET A 1 8.77 12.43 25.63
N GLY A 2 8.26 13.45 24.94
CA GLY A 2 7.66 13.22 23.62
C GLY A 2 8.76 12.97 22.60
N GLU A 3 8.59 11.95 21.76
CA GLU A 3 9.44 11.81 20.58
C GLU A 3 9.32 13.09 19.75
N SER A 4 10.46 13.69 19.37
CA SER A 4 10.49 14.95 18.64
C SER A 4 10.23 14.78 17.14
N THR A 5 10.01 13.54 16.67
CA THR A 5 9.90 13.22 15.25
C THR A 5 8.79 12.20 15.02
N TYR A 6 7.87 12.51 14.11
CA TYR A 6 6.82 11.62 13.65
C TYR A 6 7.28 11.00 12.34
N TRP A 7 7.41 9.67 12.32
CA TRP A 7 7.92 8.95 11.16
C TRP A 7 6.78 8.45 10.26
N CYS A 8 6.95 8.57 8.95
CA CYS A 8 6.15 7.92 7.93
C CYS A 8 7.06 7.12 7.00
N GLN A 9 6.61 5.96 6.51
CA GLN A 9 7.40 5.20 5.53
C GLN A 9 7.62 5.99 4.23
N GLY A 10 6.67 6.86 3.88
CA GLY A 10 6.79 7.76 2.74
C GLY A 10 7.95 8.75 2.84
N ASP A 11 8.47 9.02 4.05
CA ASP A 11 9.62 9.91 4.25
C ASP A 11 10.92 9.31 3.70
N PHE A 12 10.96 7.99 3.50
CA PHE A 12 12.09 7.26 2.94
C PHE A 12 12.04 7.13 1.41
N ILE A 13 11.10 7.81 0.76
CA ILE A 13 10.96 7.87 -0.70
C ILE A 13 11.07 9.32 -1.14
N ALA A 14 11.87 9.58 -2.17
CA ALA A 14 12.08 10.91 -2.68
C ALA A 14 10.74 11.54 -3.14
N PRO A 15 10.52 12.83 -2.84
CA PRO A 15 9.31 13.51 -3.23
C PRO A 15 9.19 13.61 -4.75
N LYS A 16 7.97 13.85 -5.22
CA LYS A 16 7.67 14.03 -6.65
C LYS A 16 8.61 15.06 -7.27
N GLY A 17 9.27 14.67 -8.37
CA GLY A 17 10.27 15.49 -9.07
C GLY A 17 11.68 14.89 -9.02
N TYR A 18 11.91 13.91 -8.15
CA TYR A 18 13.14 13.12 -8.10
C TYR A 18 12.87 11.68 -8.54
N SER A 19 13.88 11.05 -9.15
CA SER A 19 13.83 9.62 -9.44
C SER A 19 14.16 8.84 -8.17
N ASP A 20 13.25 7.97 -7.76
CA ASP A 20 13.46 7.02 -6.67
C ASP A 20 12.65 5.74 -6.95
N TYR A 21 12.92 4.70 -6.17
CA TYR A 21 12.44 3.35 -6.43
C TYR A 21 12.03 2.67 -5.12
N ILE A 22 11.00 1.84 -5.21
CA ILE A 22 10.58 0.95 -4.15
C ILE A 22 10.50 -0.46 -4.72
N SER A 23 10.97 -1.44 -3.96
CA SER A 23 10.85 -2.85 -4.33
C SER A 23 9.78 -3.51 -3.48
N ALA A 24 9.26 -4.66 -3.94
CA ALA A 24 8.30 -5.44 -3.20
C ALA A 24 8.51 -6.93 -3.48
N PHE A 25 8.11 -7.78 -2.55
CA PHE A 25 8.07 -9.23 -2.76
C PHE A 25 6.95 -9.90 -1.99
N ALA A 26 6.57 -11.09 -2.45
CA ALA A 26 5.76 -12.06 -1.73
C ALA A 26 6.36 -13.45 -1.95
N CYS A 27 6.51 -14.23 -0.89
CA CYS A 27 7.09 -15.57 -0.94
C CYS A 27 6.43 -16.51 0.06
N THR A 28 6.53 -17.81 -0.19
CA THR A 28 6.04 -18.87 0.70
C THR A 28 7.13 -19.91 0.94
N GLY A 29 7.17 -20.48 2.15
CA GLY A 29 8.06 -21.57 2.52
C GLY A 29 7.68 -22.91 1.84
N GLY A 30 6.49 -23.01 1.25
CA GLY A 30 6.07 -24.17 0.47
C GLY A 30 4.58 -24.24 0.22
N ILE A 31 4.19 -24.54 -1.02
CA ILE A 31 2.81 -24.87 -1.39
C ILE A 31 2.51 -26.30 -0.91
N GLY A 32 1.35 -26.50 -0.29
CA GLY A 32 0.96 -27.82 0.23
C GLY A 32 1.45 -28.13 1.64
N CYS A 33 2.05 -27.18 2.37
CA CYS A 33 2.44 -27.38 3.78
C CYS A 33 1.25 -27.81 4.66
N HIS A 34 0.05 -27.30 4.40
CA HIS A 34 -1.16 -27.72 5.11
C HIS A 34 -1.52 -29.19 4.86
N GLU A 35 -1.45 -29.65 3.61
CA GLU A 35 -1.73 -31.04 3.24
C GLU A 35 -0.65 -32.00 3.78
N GLN A 36 0.61 -31.57 3.74
CA GLN A 36 1.71 -32.32 4.31
C GLN A 36 1.56 -32.43 5.83
N ARG A 37 1.19 -31.33 6.50
CA ARG A 37 0.90 -31.34 7.94
C ARG A 37 -0.14 -32.39 8.31
N GLN A 38 -1.25 -32.50 7.57
CA GLN A 38 -2.26 -33.53 7.85
C GLN A 38 -1.66 -34.95 7.73
N LYS A 39 -0.82 -35.21 6.73
CA LYS A 39 -0.14 -36.50 6.54
C LYS A 39 0.94 -36.77 7.61
N PHE A 40 1.54 -35.71 8.16
CA PHE A 40 2.58 -35.80 9.18
C PHE A 40 2.05 -35.75 10.60
N GLU A 41 0.86 -35.20 10.87
CA GLU A 41 0.19 -35.36 12.18
C GLU A 41 -0.12 -36.84 12.44
N GLU A 42 -0.36 -37.63 11.38
CA GLU A 42 -0.49 -39.10 11.47
C GLU A 42 0.85 -39.83 11.71
N LYS A 43 1.99 -39.19 11.44
CA LYS A 43 3.34 -39.82 11.46
C LYS A 43 4.37 -39.14 12.39
N GLY A 44 4.04 -38.01 12.99
CA GLY A 44 4.89 -37.24 13.91
C GLY A 44 6.03 -36.42 13.27
N GLU A 45 6.13 -36.28 11.94
CA GLU A 45 7.41 -35.87 11.31
C GLU A 45 7.29 -34.90 10.11
N ILE A 46 6.84 -33.65 10.28
CA ILE A 46 7.38 -32.37 9.72
C ILE A 46 6.44 -31.26 10.24
N ASP A 47 6.97 -30.42 11.13
CA ASP A 47 6.23 -29.38 11.85
C ASP A 47 6.06 -28.10 11.02
N GLN A 48 4.92 -27.42 11.17
CA GLN A 48 4.65 -26.05 10.68
C GLN A 48 5.86 -25.12 10.93
N ALA A 49 6.57 -25.33 12.04
CA ALA A 49 7.80 -24.63 12.37
C ALA A 49 8.84 -24.63 11.24
N VAL A 50 9.05 -25.75 10.54
CA VAL A 50 10.02 -25.84 9.43
C VAL A 50 9.56 -24.97 8.26
N ALA A 51 8.29 -25.02 7.89
CA ALA A 51 7.72 -24.20 6.84
C ALA A 51 7.87 -22.70 7.16
N ASP A 52 7.59 -22.30 8.40
CA ASP A 52 7.75 -20.93 8.86
C ASP A 52 9.23 -20.49 8.81
N ARG A 53 10.17 -21.36 9.19
CA ARG A 53 11.61 -21.07 9.07
C ARG A 53 12.03 -20.94 7.61
N LEU A 54 11.50 -21.76 6.71
CA LEU A 54 11.78 -21.66 5.27
C LEU A 54 11.23 -20.37 4.67
N ALA A 55 10.02 -19.95 5.06
CA ALA A 55 9.42 -18.71 4.60
C ALA A 55 10.27 -17.48 4.99
N GLU A 56 10.72 -17.42 6.25
CA GLU A 56 11.60 -16.34 6.73
C GLU A 56 12.99 -16.37 6.08
N ALA A 57 13.58 -17.57 5.94
CA ALA A 57 14.85 -17.74 5.25
C ALA A 57 14.76 -17.31 3.78
N PHE A 58 13.66 -17.62 3.12
CA PHE A 58 13.43 -17.20 1.73
C PHE A 58 13.22 -15.68 1.63
N ALA A 59 12.51 -15.07 2.57
CA ALA A 59 12.36 -13.62 2.64
C ALA A 59 13.72 -12.91 2.80
N GLU A 60 14.60 -13.40 3.68
CA GLU A 60 15.97 -12.85 3.82
C GLU A 60 16.82 -13.06 2.56
N LEU A 61 16.72 -14.23 1.91
CA LEU A 61 17.42 -14.49 0.65
C LEU A 61 16.94 -13.56 -0.48
N ILE A 62 15.63 -13.35 -0.62
CA ILE A 62 15.07 -12.40 -1.60
C ILE A 62 15.55 -10.99 -1.27
N HIS A 63 15.52 -10.59 0.00
CA HIS A 63 15.97 -9.27 0.41
C HIS A 63 17.46 -9.07 0.11
N LEU A 64 18.31 -10.05 0.41
CA LEU A 64 19.73 -10.03 0.04
C LEU A 64 19.89 -9.89 -1.49
N LYS A 65 19.16 -10.68 -2.28
CA LYS A 65 19.20 -10.58 -3.75
C LYS A 65 18.77 -9.20 -4.25
N ILE A 66 17.74 -8.59 -3.67
CA ILE A 66 17.31 -7.23 -4.01
C ILE A 66 18.44 -6.24 -3.73
N ARG A 67 19.06 -6.31 -2.53
CA ARG A 67 20.19 -5.43 -2.15
C ARG A 67 21.43 -5.63 -3.03
N SER A 68 21.73 -6.87 -3.41
CA SER A 68 22.88 -7.22 -4.25
C SER A 68 22.63 -7.07 -5.76
N SER A 69 21.39 -6.79 -6.19
CA SER A 69 21.06 -6.74 -7.61
C SER A 69 21.57 -5.46 -8.28
N GLU A 70 22.35 -5.62 -9.35
CA GLU A 70 22.77 -4.49 -10.21
C GLU A 70 21.63 -4.04 -11.14
N LYS A 71 20.73 -4.97 -11.51
CA LYS A 71 19.66 -4.76 -12.50
C LYS A 71 18.55 -3.85 -12.04
N ALA A 72 18.33 -3.72 -10.74
CA ALA A 72 17.13 -3.09 -10.22
C ALA A 72 17.22 -1.54 -10.18
N GLY A 73 18.20 -0.92 -10.84
CA GLY A 73 18.37 0.55 -10.85
C GLY A 73 18.81 1.13 -9.50
N PHE A 74 18.83 0.30 -8.44
CA PHE A 74 19.28 0.63 -7.10
C PHE A 74 20.80 0.61 -6.98
N ARG A 75 21.50 1.44 -7.77
CA ARG A 75 22.94 1.71 -7.57
C ARG A 75 23.27 2.19 -6.14
N MET A 76 22.26 2.56 -5.35
CA MET A 76 22.36 2.94 -3.93
C MET A 76 22.02 1.84 -2.91
N LEU A 77 21.39 0.71 -3.27
CA LEU A 77 21.24 -0.45 -2.37
C LEU A 77 22.46 -1.36 -2.36
N THR A 78 23.20 -1.34 -3.47
CA THR A 78 24.32 -2.23 -3.72
C THR A 78 25.56 -1.68 -3.02
N ARG A 79 25.94 -2.31 -1.90
CA ARG A 79 27.37 -2.52 -1.63
C ARG A 79 27.75 -3.79 -2.37
N PRO A 80 28.33 -3.71 -3.58
CA PRO A 80 28.73 -4.91 -4.34
C PRO A 80 29.72 -5.81 -3.59
N ASP A 81 30.30 -5.29 -2.50
CA ASP A 81 31.20 -5.95 -1.56
C ASP A 81 30.56 -6.28 -0.20
N GLU A 82 29.23 -6.23 -0.05
CA GLU A 82 28.52 -6.60 1.19
C GLU A 82 28.84 -8.05 1.56
N LYS A 83 29.75 -8.22 2.53
CA LYS A 83 30.07 -9.50 3.16
C LYS A 83 29.57 -9.51 4.59
N LEU A 84 28.26 -9.71 4.75
CA LEU A 84 27.65 -9.88 6.06
C LEU A 84 27.68 -11.36 6.46
N SER A 85 28.02 -11.60 7.72
CA SER A 85 27.79 -12.91 8.34
C SER A 85 26.29 -13.13 8.55
N LEU A 86 25.87 -14.37 8.78
CA LEU A 86 24.48 -14.67 9.15
C LEU A 86 24.05 -13.89 10.41
N GLU A 87 24.94 -13.78 11.40
CA GLU A 87 24.67 -13.00 12.61
C GLU A 87 24.43 -11.51 12.33
N ASP A 88 25.17 -10.94 11.39
CA ASP A 88 25.01 -9.53 11.01
C ASP A 88 23.70 -9.30 10.25
N MET A 89 23.30 -10.26 9.40
CA MET A 89 21.98 -10.21 8.74
C MET A 89 20.83 -10.28 9.74
N LEU A 90 20.91 -11.17 10.73
CA LEU A 90 19.93 -11.28 11.81
C LEU A 90 19.87 -10.02 12.70
N LYS A 91 21.00 -9.31 12.83
CA LYS A 91 21.10 -8.01 13.52
C LYS A 91 20.72 -6.83 12.63
N VAL A 92 20.23 -7.06 11.41
CA VAL A 92 19.78 -6.02 10.47
C VAL A 92 20.89 -4.98 10.20
N LYS A 93 22.15 -5.43 10.08
CA LYS A 93 23.30 -4.54 9.83
C LYS A 93 23.49 -4.13 8.35
N TYR A 94 22.56 -4.51 7.49
CA TYR A 94 22.51 -4.06 6.10
C TYR A 94 21.81 -2.70 5.98
N GLN A 95 22.00 -2.03 4.85
CA GLN A 95 21.26 -0.81 4.51
C GLN A 95 19.84 -1.14 4.05
N GLY A 96 18.87 -0.32 4.45
CA GLY A 96 17.48 -0.44 4.06
C GLY A 96 16.65 -1.34 4.98
N ILE A 97 15.34 -1.35 4.74
CA ILE A 97 14.35 -2.09 5.53
C ILE A 97 13.34 -2.79 4.62
N ARG A 98 12.64 -3.79 5.15
CA ARG A 98 11.58 -4.51 4.45
C ARG A 98 10.26 -4.63 5.25
N PRO A 99 9.58 -3.51 5.56
CA PRO A 99 8.36 -3.55 6.36
C PRO A 99 7.25 -4.33 5.64
N ALA A 100 6.57 -5.17 6.41
CA ALA A 100 5.41 -5.93 5.97
C ALA A 100 4.13 -5.26 6.49
N PRO A 101 3.06 -5.18 5.69
CA PRO A 101 1.78 -4.70 6.19
C PRO A 101 1.28 -5.57 7.36
N GLY A 102 0.64 -4.95 8.34
CA GLY A 102 0.23 -5.55 9.61
C GLY A 102 1.22 -5.38 10.76
N TYR A 103 2.46 -4.97 10.48
CA TYR A 103 3.44 -4.64 11.52
C TYR A 103 3.24 -3.22 12.06
N PRO A 104 3.81 -2.85 13.22
CA PRO A 104 3.62 -1.53 13.83
C PRO A 104 3.97 -0.34 12.92
N SER A 105 4.88 -0.51 11.96
CA SER A 105 5.26 0.53 10.99
C SER A 105 4.24 0.72 9.87
N GLN A 106 3.32 -0.24 9.66
CA GLN A 106 2.26 -0.21 8.64
C GLN A 106 1.11 -1.13 9.10
N PRO A 107 0.27 -0.69 10.06
CA PRO A 107 -0.68 -1.57 10.74
C PRO A 107 -1.85 -2.03 9.87
N ASP A 108 -2.18 -1.33 8.77
CA ASP A 108 -3.30 -1.70 7.92
C ASP A 108 -2.96 -2.93 7.05
N HIS A 109 -3.61 -4.07 7.36
CA HIS A 109 -3.41 -5.32 6.65
C HIS A 109 -3.88 -5.28 5.18
N ARG A 110 -4.79 -4.34 4.83
CA ARG A 110 -5.34 -4.21 3.48
C ARG A 110 -4.30 -3.85 2.44
N GLU A 111 -3.20 -3.24 2.83
CA GLU A 111 -2.09 -2.91 1.93
C GLU A 111 -1.43 -4.16 1.33
N LYS A 112 -1.68 -5.36 1.88
CA LYS A 112 -1.32 -6.61 1.19
C LYS A 112 -2.01 -6.76 -0.15
N LYS A 113 -3.24 -6.23 -0.32
CA LYS A 113 -3.91 -6.26 -1.62
C LYS A 113 -3.20 -5.39 -2.64
N THR A 114 -2.77 -4.18 -2.25
CA THR A 114 -1.93 -3.32 -3.08
C THR A 114 -0.66 -4.03 -3.53
N LEU A 115 0.01 -4.75 -2.62
CA LEU A 115 1.18 -5.59 -2.94
C LEU A 115 0.83 -6.73 -3.91
N TRP A 116 -0.29 -7.42 -3.67
CA TRP A 116 -0.75 -8.52 -4.52
C TRP A 116 -1.01 -8.08 -5.94
N ASP A 117 -1.67 -6.94 -6.10
CA ASP A 117 -2.02 -6.36 -7.39
C ASP A 117 -0.76 -5.86 -8.12
N LEU A 118 0.14 -5.18 -7.41
CA LEU A 118 1.40 -4.68 -7.96
C LEU A 118 2.30 -5.81 -8.48
N LEU A 119 2.39 -6.91 -7.74
CA LEU A 119 3.26 -8.03 -8.05
C LEU A 119 2.58 -9.09 -8.93
N GLU A 120 1.29 -8.95 -9.23
CA GLU A 120 0.48 -9.93 -9.94
C GLU A 120 0.58 -11.34 -9.31
N VAL A 121 0.56 -11.41 -7.96
CA VAL A 121 0.89 -12.64 -7.21
C VAL A 121 -0.01 -13.81 -7.59
N ASP A 122 -1.33 -13.57 -7.71
CA ASP A 122 -2.29 -14.62 -8.07
C ASP A 122 -1.95 -15.23 -9.44
N ARG A 123 -1.58 -14.39 -10.42
CA ARG A 123 -1.18 -14.85 -11.75
C ARG A 123 0.16 -15.58 -11.74
N LEU A 124 1.16 -15.05 -11.03
CA LEU A 124 2.51 -15.62 -11.02
C LEU A 124 2.61 -16.92 -10.24
N THR A 125 1.74 -17.10 -9.25
CA THR A 125 1.74 -18.28 -8.37
C THR A 125 0.62 -19.27 -8.69
N ASP A 126 -0.18 -19.01 -9.72
CA ASP A 126 -1.34 -19.85 -10.09
C ASP A 126 -2.30 -20.01 -8.89
N GLU A 127 -2.62 -18.88 -8.24
CA GLU A 127 -3.48 -18.73 -7.05
C GLU A 127 -3.03 -19.53 -5.80
N LYS A 128 -1.85 -20.14 -5.84
CA LYS A 128 -1.32 -20.95 -4.71
C LYS A 128 -0.77 -20.10 -3.57
N LEU A 129 -0.48 -18.82 -3.82
CA LEU A 129 -0.19 -17.82 -2.79
C LEU A 129 -1.28 -16.75 -2.82
N SER A 130 -2.25 -16.85 -1.93
CA SER A 130 -3.49 -16.05 -1.97
C SER A 130 -3.74 -15.27 -0.68
N LEU A 131 -4.66 -14.33 -0.74
CA LEU A 131 -5.16 -13.58 0.41
C LEU A 131 -6.57 -14.07 0.77
N THR A 132 -6.80 -14.29 2.06
CA THR A 132 -8.15 -14.48 2.62
C THR A 132 -8.91 -13.15 2.65
N GLU A 133 -10.22 -13.19 2.93
CA GLU A 133 -11.05 -12.00 3.13
C GLU A 133 -10.52 -11.06 4.24
N SER A 134 -9.78 -11.60 5.21
CA SER A 134 -9.12 -10.84 6.28
C SER A 134 -7.68 -10.42 5.94
N TYR A 135 -7.26 -10.60 4.69
CA TYR A 135 -5.89 -10.33 4.19
C TYR A 135 -4.80 -11.15 4.89
N MET A 136 -5.14 -12.29 5.50
CA MET A 136 -4.12 -13.28 5.86
C MET A 136 -3.62 -13.98 4.59
N MET A 137 -2.32 -14.24 4.52
CA MET A 137 -1.70 -14.96 3.41
C MET A 137 -1.89 -16.47 3.57
N MET A 138 -2.17 -17.14 2.47
CA MET A 138 -2.28 -18.59 2.37
C MET A 138 -1.30 -19.10 1.31
N PRO A 139 -0.38 -20.02 1.67
CA PRO A 139 -0.20 -20.70 2.96
C PRO A 139 0.22 -19.75 4.10
N SER A 140 -0.01 -20.15 5.36
CA SER A 140 0.36 -19.34 6.54
C SER A 140 1.86 -19.08 6.64
N ALA A 141 2.68 -20.03 6.19
CA ALA A 141 4.13 -19.89 6.07
C ALA A 141 4.49 -19.03 4.85
N SER A 142 4.09 -17.76 4.88
CA SER A 142 4.33 -16.80 3.80
C SER A 142 4.71 -15.43 4.34
N VAL A 143 5.50 -14.70 3.56
CA VAL A 143 5.99 -13.36 3.89
C VAL A 143 5.78 -12.46 2.67
N SER A 144 5.31 -11.24 2.89
CA SER A 144 5.28 -10.19 1.88
C SER A 144 5.71 -8.86 2.49
N ALA A 145 6.43 -8.05 1.71
CA ALA A 145 6.94 -6.78 2.20
C ALA A 145 7.25 -5.81 1.05
N LEU A 146 7.20 -4.52 1.39
CA LEU A 146 7.90 -3.47 0.64
C LEU A 146 9.37 -3.47 1.05
N VAL A 147 10.25 -2.97 0.19
CA VAL A 147 11.69 -2.84 0.45
C VAL A 147 12.11 -1.40 0.15
N PHE A 148 12.61 -0.72 1.19
CA PHE A 148 13.07 0.66 1.14
C PHE A 148 14.58 0.71 1.15
N ALA A 149 15.14 1.50 0.23
CA ALA A 149 16.57 1.61 0.01
C ALA A 149 17.28 2.69 0.82
N HIS A 150 16.51 3.66 1.31
CA HIS A 150 17.06 4.85 1.94
C HIS A 150 17.97 4.47 3.12
N PRO A 151 19.20 5.02 3.23
CA PRO A 151 20.17 4.63 4.25
C PRO A 151 19.71 4.93 5.69
N GLU A 152 18.81 5.90 5.85
CA GLU A 152 18.21 6.25 7.14
C GLU A 152 16.86 5.55 7.39
N ALA A 153 16.42 4.68 6.47
CA ALA A 153 15.19 3.92 6.67
C ALA A 153 15.34 3.00 7.89
N LYS A 154 14.33 3.02 8.75
CA LYS A 154 14.31 2.26 10.00
C LYS A 154 12.90 1.78 10.31
N TYR A 155 12.81 0.70 11.06
CA TYR A 155 11.53 0.28 11.63
C TYR A 155 11.13 1.25 12.75
N PHE A 156 9.85 1.63 12.75
CA PHE A 156 9.23 2.48 13.76
C PHE A 156 7.82 1.96 14.06
N SER A 157 7.19 2.48 15.09
CA SER A 157 5.76 2.26 15.34
C SER A 157 5.00 3.52 14.95
N VAL A 158 3.90 3.38 14.21
CA VAL A 158 3.00 4.51 13.89
C VAL A 158 2.41 5.10 15.17
N GLY A 159 2.25 4.27 16.22
CA GLY A 159 1.62 4.68 17.46
C GLY A 159 0.13 4.98 17.29
N GLN A 160 -0.38 5.87 18.13
CA GLN A 160 -1.78 6.29 18.08
C GLN A 160 -2.01 7.40 17.07
N VAL A 161 -3.04 7.26 16.24
CA VAL A 161 -3.47 8.24 15.23
C VAL A 161 -4.77 8.92 15.62
N ASN A 162 -4.90 10.19 15.28
CA ASN A 162 -6.09 10.99 15.55
C ASN A 162 -7.13 10.89 14.41
N VAL A 163 -8.34 11.35 14.70
CA VAL A 163 -9.50 11.26 13.78
C VAL A 163 -9.26 11.98 12.45
N ASP A 164 -8.50 13.07 12.45
CA ASP A 164 -8.13 13.83 11.25
C ASP A 164 -7.25 13.00 10.30
N GLN A 165 -6.28 12.27 10.84
CA GLN A 165 -5.44 11.36 10.06
C GLN A 165 -6.25 10.17 9.52
N VAL A 166 -7.16 9.62 10.33
CA VAL A 166 -8.05 8.52 9.89
C VAL A 166 -8.95 8.99 8.76
N GLN A 167 -9.60 10.14 8.90
CA GLN A 167 -10.43 10.73 7.86
C GLN A 167 -9.64 10.95 6.57
N SER A 168 -8.48 11.58 6.66
CA SER A 168 -7.61 11.81 5.50
C SER A 168 -7.15 10.50 4.83
N TYR A 169 -6.93 9.43 5.61
CA TYR A 169 -6.55 8.13 5.08
C TYR A 169 -7.72 7.41 4.41
N SER A 170 -8.93 7.46 5.00
CA SER A 170 -10.16 6.93 4.39
C SER A 170 -10.46 7.59 3.05
N GLU A 171 -10.32 8.92 2.96
CA GLU A 171 -10.50 9.66 1.71
C GLU A 171 -9.50 9.21 0.63
N ARG A 172 -8.21 9.07 0.97
CA ARG A 172 -7.19 8.56 0.03
C ARG A 172 -7.44 7.14 -0.43
N ARG A 173 -8.07 6.31 0.41
CA ARG A 173 -8.50 4.95 0.06
C ARG A 173 -9.80 4.90 -0.73
N GLY A 174 -10.50 6.02 -0.90
CA GLY A 174 -11.79 6.08 -1.59
C GLY A 174 -12.95 5.53 -0.77
N GLU A 175 -12.85 5.55 0.57
CA GLU A 175 -13.91 5.11 1.47
C GLU A 175 -14.92 6.25 1.73
N ALA A 176 -16.20 5.91 1.89
CA ALA A 176 -17.27 6.89 2.09
C ALA A 176 -17.31 7.51 3.51
N GLY A 177 -16.53 6.96 4.45
CA GLY A 177 -16.50 7.37 5.85
C GLY A 177 -15.32 6.72 6.59
N VAL A 178 -15.19 7.01 7.89
CA VAL A 178 -14.06 6.54 8.71
C VAL A 178 -14.26 5.12 9.24
N GLU A 179 -15.49 4.62 9.30
CA GLU A 179 -15.85 3.38 10.00
C GLU A 179 -15.13 2.16 9.42
N GLY A 180 -14.98 2.11 8.10
CA GLY A 180 -14.24 1.07 7.40
C GLY A 180 -12.77 1.06 7.82
N THR A 181 -12.13 2.22 7.76
CA THR A 181 -10.72 2.37 8.15
C THR A 181 -10.50 2.13 9.65
N GLU A 182 -11.37 2.64 10.51
CA GLU A 182 -11.35 2.40 11.95
C GLU A 182 -11.47 0.92 12.32
N ARG A 183 -12.19 0.13 11.52
CA ARG A 183 -12.26 -1.32 11.70
C ARG A 183 -10.91 -1.99 11.46
N TRP A 184 -10.17 -1.56 10.44
CA TRP A 184 -8.90 -2.19 10.02
C TRP A 184 -7.69 -1.72 10.82
N LEU A 185 -7.64 -0.45 11.24
CA LEU A 185 -6.56 0.04 12.10
C LEU A 185 -6.64 -0.54 13.52
N GLY A 186 -7.84 -0.94 13.97
CA GLY A 186 -8.04 -1.53 15.29
C GLY A 186 -7.92 -0.51 16.44
N SER A 187 -8.32 -0.91 17.64
CA SER A 187 -8.37 0.00 18.81
C SER A 187 -7.00 0.39 19.36
N THR A 188 -5.94 -0.37 19.04
CA THR A 188 -4.58 -0.09 19.52
C THR A 188 -3.91 1.05 18.76
N VAL A 189 -4.32 1.30 17.52
CA VAL A 189 -3.81 2.37 16.65
C VAL A 189 -4.68 3.62 16.75
N LEU A 190 -5.97 3.50 17.05
CA LEU A 190 -6.83 4.67 17.23
C LEU A 190 -6.54 5.37 18.56
N GLY A 191 -6.15 6.64 18.49
CA GLY A 191 -5.90 7.51 19.65
C GLY A 191 -7.14 8.16 20.24
N TYR A 192 -8.33 7.72 19.83
CA TYR A 192 -9.61 8.30 20.21
C TYR A 192 -10.70 7.24 20.35
N GLU A 193 -11.74 7.55 21.12
CA GLU A 193 -12.91 6.69 21.24
C GLU A 193 -13.80 6.84 20.01
N LYS A 194 -14.18 5.71 19.41
CA LYS A 194 -15.12 5.69 18.29
C LYS A 194 -16.44 6.28 18.75
N GLN A 195 -16.98 7.22 17.98
CA GLN A 195 -18.34 7.68 18.22
C GLN A 195 -19.28 6.55 17.83
N CYS A 196 -19.84 5.85 18.83
CA CYS A 196 -20.85 4.84 18.60
C CYS A 196 -22.05 5.49 17.88
N LEU A 197 -22.44 4.96 16.73
CA LEU A 197 -23.68 5.31 16.01
C LEU A 197 -24.97 4.92 16.77
N HIS A 198 -24.92 4.78 18.09
CA HIS A 198 -26.10 4.54 18.92
C HIS A 198 -26.50 5.84 19.62
N SER A 199 -27.66 6.35 19.21
CA SER A 199 -28.35 7.57 19.67
C SER A 199 -27.73 8.90 19.24
N VAL A 200 -28.19 9.39 18.09
CA VAL A 200 -28.22 10.84 17.83
C VAL A 200 -29.46 11.38 18.56
N PRO A 201 -29.37 12.18 19.65
CA PRO A 201 -30.48 13.05 19.98
C PRO A 201 -30.55 14.09 18.86
N SER A 202 -31.73 14.24 18.27
CA SER A 202 -32.01 15.25 17.24
C SER A 202 -31.60 16.64 17.76
N PHE A 203 -30.40 17.11 17.40
CA PHE A 203 -29.95 18.43 17.79
C PHE A 203 -30.64 19.43 16.86
N ASN A 204 -31.80 19.93 17.30
CA ASN A 204 -32.50 21.02 16.64
C ASN A 204 -31.59 22.24 16.63
N TYR A 205 -31.04 22.58 15.47
CA TYR A 205 -30.39 23.86 15.25
C TYR A 205 -31.46 24.96 15.23
N SER A 206 -31.79 25.54 16.38
CA SER A 206 -32.54 26.80 16.42
C SER A 206 -31.67 27.88 15.80
N ARG A 207 -32.04 28.31 14.59
CA ARG A 207 -31.41 29.44 13.89
C ARG A 207 -31.73 30.75 14.62
N GLU A 208 -31.01 31.06 15.68
CA GLU A 208 -30.90 32.45 16.13
C GLU A 208 -29.90 33.19 15.23
N ARG A 209 -30.45 33.92 14.25
CA ARG A 209 -29.66 34.81 13.40
C ARG A 209 -29.17 35.99 14.23
N ARG A 210 -27.87 36.05 14.53
CA ARG A 210 -27.26 37.30 15.00
C ARG A 210 -27.15 38.27 13.81
N PRO A 211 -27.57 39.55 13.95
CA PRO A 211 -27.42 40.53 12.88
C PRO A 211 -25.96 40.94 12.70
N VAL A 212 -25.49 40.92 11.45
CA VAL A 212 -24.17 41.41 11.04
C VAL A 212 -24.25 42.93 10.77
N PRO A 213 -23.30 43.76 11.26
CA PRO A 213 -23.36 45.21 11.05
C PRO A 213 -23.08 45.58 9.58
N ARG A 214 -23.99 46.37 8.98
CA ARG A 214 -23.86 46.89 7.62
C ARG A 214 -22.81 48.00 7.55
N LYS A 215 -21.69 47.77 6.86
CA LYS A 215 -20.84 48.86 6.34
C LYS A 215 -21.24 49.17 4.90
N ARG A 216 -21.38 50.48 4.60
CA ARG A 216 -21.83 51.03 3.31
C ARG A 216 -20.84 50.71 2.19
N PHE A 217 -21.38 50.30 1.05
CA PHE A 217 -20.66 50.08 -0.20
C PHE A 217 -20.23 51.40 -0.86
N SER A 218 -19.02 51.42 -1.42
CA SER A 218 -18.65 52.27 -2.55
C SER A 218 -18.42 51.38 -3.76
N THR A 219 -18.91 51.86 -4.90
CA THR A 219 -19.19 51.17 -6.17
C THR A 219 -17.95 50.68 -6.92
N MET A 220 -17.91 49.39 -7.29
CA MET A 220 -17.19 48.91 -8.47
C MET A 220 -17.97 47.79 -9.19
N LYS A 221 -18.09 48.00 -10.51
CA LYS A 221 -18.77 47.29 -11.60
C LYS A 221 -19.22 45.83 -11.37
N LEU A 222 -20.53 45.62 -11.56
CA LEU A 222 -21.20 44.33 -11.68
C LEU A 222 -20.74 43.54 -12.92
N PHE A 223 -20.25 42.32 -12.72
CA PHE A 223 -20.27 41.27 -13.73
C PHE A 223 -21.62 40.52 -13.60
N LYS A 224 -22.41 40.47 -14.67
CA LYS A 224 -23.70 39.74 -14.70
C LYS A 224 -23.45 38.23 -14.86
N PRO A 225 -24.14 37.35 -14.12
CA PRO A 225 -24.12 35.91 -14.41
C PRO A 225 -25.03 35.58 -15.61
N SER A 226 -24.53 34.73 -16.50
CA SER A 226 -25.19 34.18 -17.69
C SER A 226 -26.32 33.20 -17.33
N THR A 227 -27.40 33.19 -18.11
CA THR A 227 -28.60 32.36 -17.89
C THR A 227 -28.36 30.89 -18.26
N PRO A 228 -29.16 29.94 -17.73
CA PRO A 228 -29.04 28.51 -18.01
C PRO A 228 -29.10 28.13 -19.50
N GLU A 229 -29.70 28.96 -20.36
CA GLU A 229 -29.73 28.70 -21.80
C GLU A 229 -28.34 28.84 -22.46
N GLN A 230 -27.44 29.67 -21.92
CA GLN A 230 -26.09 29.89 -22.47
C GLN A 230 -25.10 28.75 -22.16
N GLN A 231 -25.39 27.90 -21.16
CA GLN A 231 -24.59 26.71 -20.87
C GLN A 231 -24.97 25.49 -21.74
N ILE A 232 -26.16 25.50 -22.34
CA ILE A 232 -26.68 24.38 -23.17
C ILE A 232 -26.13 24.45 -24.62
N GLU A 233 -25.77 25.65 -25.11
CA GLU A 233 -25.19 25.85 -26.44
C GLU A 233 -23.71 25.40 -26.52
N SER A 234 -22.96 25.50 -25.43
CA SER A 234 -21.57 25.03 -25.33
C SER A 234 -21.43 23.50 -25.37
N LEU A 235 -22.49 22.76 -25.05
CA LEU A 235 -22.52 21.29 -25.05
C LEU A 235 -22.98 20.70 -26.40
N ARG A 236 -23.42 21.54 -27.35
CA ARG A 236 -23.86 21.11 -28.69
C ARG A 236 -22.79 21.26 -29.78
N SER A 237 -21.67 21.91 -29.50
CA SER A 237 -20.54 22.07 -30.43
C SER A 237 -19.46 20.99 -30.31
N GLN A 238 -19.68 19.93 -29.53
CA GLN A 238 -18.79 18.76 -29.46
C GLN A 238 -19.59 17.47 -29.72
N LYS A 239 -19.93 17.22 -30.99
CA LYS A 239 -20.18 15.86 -31.52
C LYS A 239 -18.86 15.38 -32.12
N CYS A 240 -18.24 14.36 -31.51
CA CYS A 240 -18.39 12.93 -31.84
C CYS A 240 -17.88 12.59 -33.24
N GLU A 241 -16.70 11.98 -33.30
CA GLU A 241 -16.42 10.90 -34.25
C GLU A 241 -16.08 9.66 -33.43
N VAL A 242 -17.06 8.78 -33.29
CA VAL A 242 -16.87 7.36 -32.98
C VAL A 242 -17.18 6.65 -34.29
N GLU A 243 -16.13 6.30 -35.05
CA GLU A 243 -16.25 5.32 -36.12
C GLU A 243 -15.91 3.95 -35.54
N CYS A 244 -16.90 3.06 -35.62
CA CYS A 244 -16.77 1.65 -35.35
C CYS A 244 -16.47 0.96 -36.69
N THR A 245 -15.21 0.56 -36.90
CA THR A 245 -14.85 -0.38 -37.97
C THR A 245 -14.02 -1.49 -37.37
N ALA A 246 -14.62 -2.68 -37.29
CA ALA A 246 -13.93 -3.93 -37.05
C ALA A 246 -13.12 -4.27 -38.31
N GLU A 247 -11.79 -4.25 -38.22
CA GLU A 247 -10.93 -4.96 -39.16
C GLU A 247 -9.52 -5.15 -38.57
N HIS A 248 -8.99 -6.35 -38.82
CA HIS A 248 -7.72 -6.92 -38.40
C HIS A 248 -6.52 -5.95 -38.42
N VAL A 249 -5.86 -5.78 -37.26
CA VAL A 249 -4.51 -5.17 -37.20
C VAL A 249 -3.55 -6.15 -36.54
N GLN A 250 -2.67 -6.69 -37.37
CA GLN A 250 -1.51 -7.49 -37.00
C GLN A 250 -0.51 -6.68 -36.14
N PRO A 251 0.25 -7.32 -35.23
CA PRO A 251 1.19 -6.61 -34.37
C PRO A 251 2.37 -6.06 -35.18
N LYS A 252 2.65 -4.76 -35.02
CA LYS A 252 3.88 -4.14 -35.51
C LYS A 252 5.08 -4.72 -34.75
N SER A 253 5.97 -5.34 -35.51
CA SER A 253 7.31 -5.77 -35.12
C SER A 253 8.11 -4.63 -34.48
N GLY A 254 8.64 -4.83 -33.26
CA GLY A 254 9.64 -3.91 -32.71
C GLY A 254 9.89 -3.90 -31.20
N CYS A 255 8.97 -4.39 -30.35
CA CYS A 255 9.20 -4.43 -28.90
C CYS A 255 9.64 -5.82 -28.45
N LYS A 256 10.92 -5.97 -28.11
CA LYS A 256 11.44 -7.14 -27.39
C LYS A 256 11.08 -7.00 -25.91
N LEU A 257 10.11 -7.80 -25.44
CA LEU A 257 10.05 -8.21 -24.04
C LEU A 257 11.21 -9.18 -23.79
N VAL A 258 12.08 -8.85 -22.84
CA VAL A 258 13.16 -9.75 -22.43
C VAL A 258 12.59 -10.68 -21.36
N ASP A 259 12.46 -11.96 -21.71
CA ASP A 259 12.09 -13.05 -20.81
C ASP A 259 13.26 -13.30 -19.83
N PRO A 260 13.08 -13.15 -18.51
CA PRO A 260 14.14 -13.34 -17.52
C PRO A 260 14.48 -14.83 -17.27
N CYS A 261 13.80 -15.79 -17.90
CA CYS A 261 14.00 -17.23 -17.65
C CYS A 261 14.82 -17.98 -18.71
N ARG A 262 15.45 -17.31 -19.68
CA ARG A 262 16.37 -17.99 -20.62
C ARG A 262 17.83 -17.84 -20.19
N VAL A 263 18.34 -18.92 -19.60
CA VAL A 263 19.77 -19.14 -19.34
C VAL A 263 20.41 -19.58 -20.66
N GLU A 264 21.38 -18.80 -21.13
CA GLU A 264 22.55 -19.28 -21.90
C GLU A 264 23.80 -18.85 -21.13
#